data_AF-A0A357C6V5-F1
#
_entry.id   AF-A0A357C6V5-F1
#
_cell.length_a   1.000
_cell.length_b   1.000
_cell.length_c   1.000
_cell.angle_alpha   90.00
_cell.angle_beta   90.00
_cell.angle_gamma   90.00
#
_symmetry.space_group_name_H-M   'P 1'
#
loop_
_entity.id
_entity.type
_entity.pdbx_description
1 polymer ?
#
loop_
_entity_poly.entity_id
_entity_poly.type
_entity_poly.pdbx_seq_one_letter_code
_entity_poly.pdbx_strand_id
1 'polypeptide(L)'
;MKKLSVLLLALIVSTLIFYGCQKKEDVIKIGIAGPMTGDQAKMGTDFKNGVTLAVEEWNAKGGVLGKKIEIMVEDDQHEPKQAVSIANKIVNAGAVGIIGHFNSSCSIPASDVYNRAGIPMISPGSTNPQLTEKRYKGVFRVCGRDDQQGKVGAEFVINELKLKKIAIIHDKTTYGQGLADEFKKFITGKVEVVYYSGIIQGDKDFKTVLTAMKDKKPELIYFGGIYPEAGLIVRQAKELGINVPLMSGDGTIDPKFIEIAGVKAAEG
;
A
#
# COMPACT_ATOMS: atom_id res chain seq x y z
N MET A 1 2.57 -69.90 18.71
CA MET A 1 1.95 -69.10 17.63
C MET A 1 0.86 -68.14 18.16
N LYS A 2 -0.22 -68.60 18.81
CA LYS A 2 -1.32 -67.72 19.28
C LYS A 2 -0.91 -66.54 20.17
N LYS A 3 0.05 -66.71 21.10
CA LYS A 3 0.54 -65.61 21.97
C LYS A 3 1.32 -64.53 21.21
N LEU A 4 2.06 -64.91 20.15
CA LEU A 4 2.82 -63.98 19.33
C LEU A 4 1.89 -63.17 18.41
N SER A 5 0.82 -63.80 17.91
CA SER A 5 -0.22 -63.14 17.12
C SER A 5 -1.01 -62.08 17.91
N VAL A 6 -1.29 -62.33 19.19
CA VAL A 6 -1.98 -61.37 20.08
C VAL A 6 -1.08 -60.16 20.41
N LEU A 7 0.22 -60.40 20.62
CA LEU A 7 1.21 -59.33 20.84
C LEU A 7 1.41 -58.45 19.59
N LEU A 8 1.44 -59.04 18.39
CA LEU A 8 1.51 -58.28 17.14
C LEU A 8 0.24 -57.43 16.91
N LEU A 9 -0.94 -57.99 17.20
CA LEU A 9 -2.20 -57.27 17.04
C LEU A 9 -2.31 -56.08 18.02
N ALA A 10 -1.86 -56.26 19.27
CA ALA A 10 -1.83 -55.18 20.25
C ALA A 10 -0.84 -54.05 19.87
N LEU A 11 0.28 -54.37 19.22
CA LEU A 11 1.25 -53.39 18.74
C LEU A 11 0.75 -52.60 17.51
N ILE A 12 -0.05 -53.24 16.65
CA ILE A 12 -0.67 -52.60 15.47
C ILE A 12 -1.82 -51.67 15.91
N VAL A 13 -2.63 -52.10 16.90
CA VAL A 13 -3.71 -51.27 17.44
C VAL A 13 -3.16 -50.06 18.21
N SER A 14 -2.06 -50.21 18.96
CA SER A 14 -1.45 -49.08 19.67
C SER A 14 -0.80 -48.06 18.72
N THR A 15 -0.22 -48.49 17.60
CA THR A 15 0.30 -47.57 16.56
C THR A 15 -0.80 -46.84 15.79
N LEU A 16 -1.97 -47.47 15.57
CA LEU A 16 -3.13 -46.82 14.96
C LEU A 16 -3.78 -45.76 15.84
N ILE A 17 -3.76 -45.92 17.18
CA ILE A 17 -4.31 -44.94 18.12
C ILE A 17 -3.43 -43.66 18.16
N PHE A 18 -2.11 -43.79 18.00
CA PHE A 18 -1.21 -42.63 17.96
C PHE A 18 -1.28 -41.84 16.63
N TYR A 19 -1.68 -42.47 15.52
CA TYR A 19 -1.87 -41.77 14.24
C TYR A 19 -3.23 -41.04 14.13
N GLY A 20 -4.24 -41.45 14.92
CA GLY A 20 -5.60 -40.89 14.84
C GLY A 20 -5.81 -39.55 15.57
N CYS A 21 -4.80 -39.01 16.26
CA CYS A 21 -4.92 -37.81 17.09
C CYS A 21 -3.88 -36.71 16.76
N GLN A 22 -3.52 -36.55 15.48
CA GLN A 22 -3.06 -35.23 15.04
C GLN A 22 -4.24 -34.26 15.10
N LYS A 23 -4.42 -33.63 16.26
CA LYS A 23 -5.30 -32.47 16.42
C LYS A 23 -4.81 -31.45 15.42
N LYS A 24 -5.54 -31.28 14.31
CA LYS A 24 -5.28 -30.23 13.31
C LYS A 24 -5.10 -28.94 14.10
N GLU A 25 -3.90 -28.37 14.07
CA GLU A 25 -3.59 -27.19 14.86
C GLU A 25 -4.60 -26.13 14.46
N ASP A 26 -5.44 -25.72 15.41
CA ASP A 26 -6.53 -24.78 15.17
C ASP A 26 -5.89 -23.40 15.08
N VAL A 27 -5.55 -22.99 13.85
CA VAL A 27 -4.83 -21.75 13.55
C VAL A 27 -5.79 -20.62 13.19
N ILE A 28 -5.37 -19.39 13.49
CA ILE A 28 -6.01 -18.16 13.05
C ILE A 28 -5.33 -17.72 11.76
N LYS A 29 -6.03 -17.85 10.63
CA LYS A 29 -5.49 -17.43 9.33
C LYS A 29 -5.70 -15.94 9.09
N ILE A 30 -4.62 -15.22 8.79
CA ILE A 30 -4.64 -13.80 8.44
C ILE A 30 -4.10 -13.64 7.01
N GLY A 31 -4.89 -13.01 6.15
CA GLY A 31 -4.44 -12.64 4.80
C GLY A 31 -3.57 -11.40 4.84
N ILE A 32 -2.50 -11.40 4.05
CA ILE A 32 -1.64 -10.25 3.79
C ILE A 32 -1.69 -10.02 2.27
N ALA A 33 -2.09 -8.84 1.83
CA ALA A 33 -2.19 -8.53 0.40
C ALA A 33 -1.62 -7.16 0.07
N GLY A 34 -0.81 -7.08 -0.98
CA GLY A 34 -0.18 -5.85 -1.46
C GLY A 34 0.84 -6.12 -2.57
N PRO A 35 1.60 -5.10 -3.01
CA PRO A 35 2.50 -5.22 -4.14
C PRO A 35 3.81 -5.91 -3.71
N MET A 36 3.83 -7.24 -3.71
CA MET A 36 4.99 -8.02 -3.28
C MET A 36 6.06 -8.10 -4.37
N THR A 37 5.66 -7.92 -5.63
CA THR A 37 6.56 -7.85 -6.78
C THR A 37 6.35 -6.56 -7.59
N GLY A 38 7.11 -6.38 -8.66
CA GLY A 38 7.04 -5.18 -9.50
C GLY A 38 7.87 -4.01 -8.97
N ASP A 39 7.57 -2.81 -9.47
CA ASP A 39 8.30 -1.58 -9.15
C ASP A 39 8.05 -1.05 -7.73
N GLN A 40 6.94 -1.47 -7.11
CA GLN A 40 6.54 -1.14 -5.74
C GLN A 40 6.87 -2.26 -4.72
N ALA A 41 7.59 -3.31 -5.12
CA ALA A 41 7.92 -4.46 -4.29
C ALA A 41 8.57 -4.12 -2.93
N LYS A 42 9.29 -2.99 -2.88
CA LYS A 42 9.93 -2.51 -1.65
C LYS A 42 8.89 -2.12 -0.59
N MET A 43 7.83 -1.38 -0.96
CA MET A 43 6.71 -1.10 -0.06
C MET A 43 6.04 -2.39 0.41
N GLY A 44 5.81 -3.34 -0.52
CA GLY A 44 5.27 -4.66 -0.21
C GLY A 44 6.07 -5.42 0.83
N THR A 45 7.39 -5.45 0.63
CA THR A 45 8.32 -6.14 1.51
C THR A 45 8.34 -5.53 2.90
N ASP A 46 8.37 -4.20 3.01
CA ASP A 46 8.42 -3.53 4.31
C ASP A 46 7.16 -3.81 5.14
N PHE A 47 5.97 -3.68 4.55
CA PHE A 47 4.74 -3.93 5.32
C PHE A 47 4.59 -5.43 5.63
N LYS A 48 4.96 -6.33 4.72
CA LYS A 48 4.98 -7.78 4.99
C LYS A 48 5.89 -8.08 6.18
N ASN A 49 7.10 -7.52 6.21
CA ASN A 49 8.05 -7.73 7.31
C ASN A 49 7.48 -7.23 8.64
N GLY A 50 6.82 -6.07 8.65
CA GLY A 50 6.15 -5.54 9.84
C GLY A 50 5.05 -6.47 10.37
N VAL A 51 4.21 -7.02 9.48
CA VAL A 51 3.17 -7.98 9.87
C VAL A 51 3.78 -9.29 10.35
N THR A 52 4.79 -9.81 9.66
CA THR A 52 5.51 -11.04 10.06
C THR A 52 6.08 -10.90 11.46
N LEU A 53 6.78 -9.79 11.75
CA LEU A 53 7.33 -9.52 13.08
C LEU A 53 6.23 -9.52 14.15
N ALA A 54 5.13 -8.79 13.92
CA ALA A 54 4.02 -8.76 14.86
C ALA A 54 3.41 -10.16 15.11
N VAL A 55 3.27 -10.97 14.07
CA VAL A 55 2.76 -12.34 14.17
C VAL A 55 3.72 -13.24 14.92
N GLU A 56 5.03 -13.15 14.66
CA GLU A 56 6.06 -13.90 15.38
C GLU A 56 6.04 -13.57 16.87
N GLU A 57 5.95 -12.29 17.23
CA GLU A 57 5.86 -11.85 18.63
C GLU A 57 4.61 -12.37 19.34
N TRP A 58 3.45 -12.36 18.68
CA TRP A 58 2.20 -12.89 19.24
C TRP A 58 2.25 -14.41 19.40
N ASN A 59 2.76 -15.12 18.39
CA ASN A 59 2.90 -16.57 18.45
C ASN A 59 3.89 -17.00 19.54
N ALA A 60 4.99 -16.27 19.74
CA ALA A 60 5.94 -16.52 20.82
C ALA A 60 5.31 -16.36 22.23
N LYS A 61 4.25 -15.54 22.35
CA LYS A 61 3.46 -15.35 23.58
C LYS A 61 2.33 -16.37 23.76
N GLY A 62 2.30 -17.44 22.95
CA GLY A 62 1.24 -18.46 22.98
C GLY A 62 0.07 -18.19 22.02
N GLY A 63 0.21 -17.22 21.12
CA GLY A 63 -0.77 -16.88 20.10
C GLY A 63 -1.94 -16.06 20.63
N VAL A 64 -3.05 -16.06 19.89
CA VAL A 64 -4.28 -15.35 20.23
C VAL A 64 -5.31 -16.38 20.70
N LEU A 65 -5.80 -16.22 21.93
CA LEU A 65 -6.72 -17.19 22.57
C LEU A 65 -6.16 -18.64 22.56
N GLY A 66 -4.84 -18.79 22.68
CA GLY A 66 -4.14 -20.08 22.64
C GLY A 66 -4.00 -20.69 21.24
N LYS A 67 -4.34 -19.95 20.18
CA LYS A 67 -4.21 -20.36 18.77
C LYS A 67 -3.08 -19.60 18.09
N LYS A 68 -2.25 -20.31 17.33
CA LYS A 68 -1.23 -19.67 16.49
C LYS A 68 -1.87 -18.92 15.34
N ILE A 69 -1.26 -17.81 14.97
CA ILE A 69 -1.58 -17.05 13.77
C ILE A 69 -0.75 -17.60 12.61
N GLU A 70 -1.40 -17.89 11.49
CA GLU A 70 -0.78 -18.26 10.22
C GLU A 70 -1.06 -17.17 9.19
N ILE A 71 -0.01 -16.67 8.54
CA ILE A 71 -0.13 -15.63 7.52
C ILE A 71 -0.20 -16.23 6.11
N MET A 72 -1.08 -15.68 5.28
CA MET A 72 -1.16 -15.99 3.86
C MET A 72 -0.78 -14.75 3.06
N VAL A 73 0.41 -14.75 2.48
CA VAL A 73 0.93 -13.62 1.71
C VAL A 73 0.53 -13.74 0.25
N GLU A 74 -0.12 -12.71 -0.27
CA GLU A 74 -0.59 -12.64 -1.64
C GLU A 74 -0.11 -11.36 -2.33
N ASP A 75 0.21 -11.48 -3.60
CA ASP A 75 0.80 -10.43 -4.41
C ASP A 75 -0.22 -9.82 -5.38
N ASP A 76 -0.71 -8.63 -5.05
CA ASP A 76 -1.67 -7.92 -5.90
C ASP A 76 -1.02 -7.13 -7.03
N GLN A 77 0.32 -7.01 -7.04
CA GLN A 77 1.09 -6.28 -8.05
C GLN A 77 0.61 -4.84 -8.27
N HIS A 78 0.01 -4.22 -7.25
CA HIS A 78 -0.70 -2.93 -7.33
C HIS A 78 -1.87 -2.88 -8.34
N GLU A 79 -2.33 -4.04 -8.82
CA GLU A 79 -3.33 -4.15 -9.88
C GLU A 79 -4.76 -4.40 -9.33
N PRO A 80 -5.73 -3.51 -9.58
CA PRO A 80 -7.07 -3.61 -8.99
C PRO A 80 -7.82 -4.92 -9.28
N LYS A 81 -7.69 -5.44 -10.50
CA LYS A 81 -8.32 -6.72 -10.88
C LYS A 81 -7.70 -7.90 -10.13
N GLN A 82 -6.37 -7.89 -10.01
CA GLN A 82 -5.62 -8.90 -9.27
C GLN A 82 -5.96 -8.83 -7.77
N ALA A 83 -6.08 -7.63 -7.21
CA ALA A 83 -6.51 -7.42 -5.83
C ALA A 83 -7.87 -8.06 -5.53
N VAL A 84 -8.86 -7.90 -6.42
CA VAL A 84 -10.18 -8.56 -6.29
C VAL A 84 -10.05 -10.09 -6.35
N SER A 85 -9.22 -10.62 -7.24
CA SER A 85 -8.96 -12.07 -7.35
C SER A 85 -8.36 -12.62 -6.04
N ILE A 86 -7.36 -11.92 -5.51
CA ILE A 86 -6.70 -12.25 -4.24
C ILE A 86 -7.65 -12.16 -3.05
N ALA A 87 -8.51 -11.14 -3.02
CA ALA A 87 -9.50 -11.02 -1.98
C ALA A 87 -10.42 -12.26 -1.93
N ASN A 88 -10.88 -12.73 -3.08
CA ASN A 88 -11.67 -13.97 -3.15
C ASN A 88 -10.84 -15.20 -2.74
N LYS A 89 -9.57 -15.29 -3.16
CA LYS A 89 -8.67 -16.39 -2.77
C LYS A 89 -8.49 -16.46 -1.24
N ILE A 90 -8.22 -15.32 -0.60
CA ILE A 90 -8.02 -15.21 0.85
C ILE A 90 -9.29 -15.59 1.62
N VAL A 91 -10.45 -15.12 1.16
CA VAL A 91 -11.77 -15.48 1.73
C VAL A 91 -11.98 -16.99 1.63
N ASN A 92 -11.78 -17.58 0.44
CA ASN A 92 -11.98 -19.01 0.21
C ASN A 92 -11.01 -19.90 0.99
N ALA A 93 -9.81 -19.39 1.30
CA ALA A 93 -8.83 -20.10 2.12
C ALA A 93 -9.16 -20.07 3.64
N GLY A 94 -10.22 -19.35 4.03
CA GLY A 94 -10.72 -19.28 5.41
C GLY A 94 -9.96 -18.30 6.30
N ALA A 95 -9.39 -17.23 5.74
CA ALA A 95 -8.84 -16.15 6.55
C ALA A 95 -9.94 -15.47 7.38
N VAL A 96 -9.63 -15.12 8.62
CA VAL A 96 -10.57 -14.43 9.52
C VAL A 96 -10.35 -12.92 9.57
N GLY A 97 -9.31 -12.43 8.89
CA GLY A 97 -8.99 -11.01 8.78
C GLY A 97 -7.93 -10.77 7.72
N ILE A 98 -7.85 -9.54 7.23
CA ILE A 98 -6.91 -9.11 6.20
C ILE A 98 -6.11 -7.91 6.68
N ILE A 99 -4.80 -7.97 6.50
CA ILE A 99 -3.91 -6.80 6.55
C ILE A 99 -3.52 -6.44 5.12
N GLY A 100 -4.08 -5.35 4.61
CA GLY A 100 -4.02 -4.99 3.20
C GLY A 100 -5.39 -4.50 2.68
N HIS A 101 -5.51 -4.15 1.41
CA HIS A 101 -4.41 -4.00 0.47
C HIS A 101 -3.58 -2.74 0.78
N PHE A 102 -2.44 -2.55 0.12
CA PHE A 102 -1.60 -1.37 0.34
C PHE A 102 -2.10 -0.18 -0.46
N ASN A 103 -2.20 -0.31 -1.79
CA ASN A 103 -2.63 0.78 -2.67
C ASN A 103 -4.14 1.04 -2.57
N SER A 104 -4.54 2.31 -2.65
CA SER A 104 -5.97 2.69 -2.64
C SER A 104 -6.77 2.13 -3.81
N SER A 105 -6.15 2.07 -5.00
CA SER A 105 -6.74 1.45 -6.19
C SER A 105 -7.07 -0.04 -6.02
N CYS A 106 -6.33 -0.75 -5.15
CA CYS A 106 -6.54 -2.15 -4.81
C CYS A 106 -7.48 -2.33 -3.61
N SER A 107 -7.28 -1.53 -2.56
CA SER A 107 -8.01 -1.63 -1.30
C SER A 107 -9.50 -1.36 -1.46
N ILE A 108 -9.86 -0.36 -2.24
CA ILE A 108 -11.26 0.05 -2.43
C ILE A 108 -12.11 -1.07 -3.06
N PRO A 109 -11.74 -1.69 -4.19
CA PRO A 109 -12.52 -2.81 -4.74
C PRO A 109 -12.38 -4.11 -3.94
N ALA A 110 -11.21 -4.40 -3.35
CA ALA A 110 -11.05 -5.57 -2.49
C ALA A 110 -11.95 -5.50 -1.24
N SER A 111 -12.13 -4.30 -0.67
CA SER A 111 -13.02 -4.08 0.49
C SER A 111 -14.46 -4.50 0.24
N ASP A 112 -14.94 -4.43 -1.00
CA ASP A 112 -16.30 -4.88 -1.34
C ASP A 112 -16.42 -6.41 -1.19
N VAL A 113 -15.36 -7.15 -1.52
CA VAL A 113 -15.30 -8.61 -1.37
C VAL A 113 -15.33 -8.98 0.11
N TYR A 114 -14.45 -8.37 0.91
CA TYR A 114 -14.35 -8.66 2.34
C TYR A 114 -15.61 -8.27 3.11
N ASN A 115 -16.20 -7.11 2.79
CA ASN A 115 -17.46 -6.69 3.39
C ASN A 115 -18.61 -7.65 3.08
N ARG A 116 -18.74 -8.16 1.83
CA ARG A 116 -19.73 -9.18 1.48
C ARG A 116 -19.50 -10.50 2.21
N ALA A 117 -18.23 -10.86 2.44
CA ALA A 117 -17.86 -12.06 3.19
C ALA A 117 -17.99 -11.89 4.72
N GLY A 118 -18.21 -10.67 5.22
CA GLY A 118 -18.24 -10.38 6.65
C GLY A 118 -16.87 -10.48 7.33
N ILE A 119 -15.78 -10.35 6.57
CA ILE A 119 -14.40 -10.48 7.06
C ILE A 119 -13.79 -9.08 7.20
N PRO A 120 -13.20 -8.71 8.35
CA PRO A 120 -12.58 -7.41 8.53
C PRO A 120 -11.27 -7.27 7.75
N MET A 121 -10.98 -6.04 7.30
CA MET A 121 -9.71 -5.65 6.72
C MET A 121 -9.13 -4.42 7.43
N ILE A 122 -7.81 -4.36 7.54
CA ILE A 122 -7.04 -3.21 8.00
C ILE A 122 -6.01 -2.86 6.93
N SER A 123 -6.17 -1.73 6.25
CA SER A 123 -5.16 -1.27 5.30
C SER A 123 -4.03 -0.50 6.00
N PRO A 124 -2.76 -0.83 5.75
CA PRO A 124 -1.62 -0.09 6.29
C PRO A 124 -1.23 1.15 5.47
N GLY A 125 -1.69 1.26 4.21
CA GLY A 125 -1.20 2.26 3.25
C GLY A 125 -2.27 2.97 2.43
N SER A 126 -3.54 2.54 2.49
CA SER A 126 -4.59 3.18 1.68
C SER A 126 -5.12 4.43 2.36
N THR A 127 -4.66 5.59 1.89
CA THR A 127 -5.00 6.92 2.40
C THR A 127 -6.22 7.54 1.73
N ASN A 128 -6.69 7.00 0.60
CA ASN A 128 -7.81 7.63 -0.12
C ASN A 128 -9.09 7.61 0.75
N PRO A 129 -9.77 8.76 0.94
CA PRO A 129 -10.99 8.86 1.73
C PRO A 129 -12.06 7.81 1.39
N GLN A 130 -12.22 7.50 0.10
CA GLN A 130 -13.27 6.60 -0.41
C GLN A 130 -13.26 5.23 0.25
N LEU A 131 -12.10 4.72 0.68
CA LEU A 131 -12.01 3.41 1.34
C LEU A 131 -12.95 3.32 2.57
N THR A 132 -13.05 4.37 3.38
CA THR A 132 -13.90 4.37 4.59
C THR A 132 -15.19 5.16 4.43
N GLU A 133 -15.32 5.99 3.40
CA GLU A 133 -16.59 6.68 3.09
C GLU A 133 -17.68 5.72 2.56
N LYS A 134 -17.31 4.48 2.18
CA LYS A 134 -18.26 3.38 1.95
C LYS A 134 -19.00 2.92 3.23
N ARG A 135 -18.53 3.32 4.42
CA ARG A 135 -19.14 3.01 5.74
C ARG A 135 -19.31 1.51 6.02
N TYR A 136 -18.45 0.69 5.45
CA TYR A 136 -18.38 -0.74 5.79
C TYR A 136 -17.86 -0.92 7.21
N LYS A 137 -18.59 -1.71 8.02
CA LYS A 137 -18.27 -1.89 9.46
C LYS A 137 -16.93 -2.59 9.70
N GLY A 138 -16.49 -3.41 8.75
CA GLY A 138 -15.26 -4.20 8.84
C GLY A 138 -14.05 -3.58 8.14
N VAL A 139 -14.11 -2.34 7.68
CA VAL A 139 -13.00 -1.71 6.93
C VAL A 139 -12.33 -0.65 7.79
N PHE A 140 -11.05 -0.87 8.07
CA PHE A 140 -10.22 0.01 8.89
C PHE A 140 -8.92 0.37 8.15
N ARG A 141 -8.24 1.39 8.66
CA ARG A 141 -6.89 1.78 8.22
C ARG A 141 -6.07 2.21 9.42
N VAL A 142 -4.75 2.04 9.34
CA VAL A 142 -3.79 2.53 10.36
C VAL A 142 -2.96 3.71 9.86
N CYS A 143 -3.26 4.20 8.66
CA CYS A 143 -2.69 5.42 8.07
C CYS A 143 -3.70 6.58 8.11
N GLY A 144 -3.22 7.79 7.78
CA GLY A 144 -4.04 8.99 7.64
C GLY A 144 -4.93 8.99 6.38
N ARG A 145 -5.46 10.17 6.02
CA ARG A 145 -6.25 10.35 4.79
C ARG A 145 -5.69 11.43 3.87
N ASP A 146 -5.92 11.29 2.57
CA ASP A 146 -5.45 12.25 1.56
C ASP A 146 -6.10 13.63 1.70
N ASP A 147 -7.32 13.74 2.21
CA ASP A 147 -7.97 15.04 2.46
C ASP A 147 -7.33 15.81 3.63
N GLN A 148 -6.76 15.09 4.60
CA GLN A 148 -5.93 15.70 5.63
C GLN A 148 -4.53 16.05 5.08
N GLN A 149 -3.87 15.10 4.43
CA GLN A 149 -2.52 15.28 3.89
C GLN A 149 -2.46 16.41 2.84
N GLY A 150 -3.39 16.42 1.89
CA GLY A 150 -3.48 17.45 0.86
C GLY A 150 -3.72 18.84 1.45
N LYS A 151 -4.54 18.94 2.51
CA LYS A 151 -4.74 20.18 3.26
C LYS A 151 -3.44 20.66 3.92
N VAL A 152 -2.74 19.79 4.64
CA VAL A 152 -1.48 20.14 5.32
C VAL A 152 -0.43 20.60 4.30
N GLY A 153 -0.29 19.88 3.18
CA GLY A 153 0.61 20.29 2.10
C GLY A 153 0.26 21.67 1.55
N ALA A 154 -1.02 21.94 1.28
CA ALA A 154 -1.47 23.24 0.80
C ALA A 154 -1.19 24.35 1.81
N GLU A 155 -1.50 24.13 3.10
CA GLU A 155 -1.24 25.10 4.17
C GLU A 155 0.25 25.40 4.32
N PHE A 156 1.12 24.40 4.19
CA PHE A 156 2.57 24.62 4.21
C PHE A 156 3.02 25.50 3.02
N VAL A 157 2.52 25.26 1.80
CA VAL A 157 2.83 26.11 0.64
C VAL A 157 2.35 27.56 0.85
N ILE A 158 1.17 27.75 1.42
CA ILE A 158 0.56 29.08 1.60
C ILE A 158 1.24 29.85 2.73
N ASN A 159 1.42 29.22 3.89
CA ASN A 159 1.77 29.91 5.14
C ASN A 159 3.27 29.95 5.37
N GLU A 160 3.98 28.86 5.06
CA GLU A 160 5.41 28.71 5.32
C GLU A 160 6.23 29.11 4.10
N LEU A 161 6.00 28.47 2.95
CA LEU A 161 6.75 28.77 1.72
C LEU A 161 6.29 30.07 1.05
N LYS A 162 5.05 30.50 1.29
CA LYS A 162 4.43 31.73 0.77
C LYS A 162 4.52 31.88 -0.75
N LEU A 163 4.53 30.75 -1.46
CA LEU A 163 4.61 30.71 -2.92
C LEU A 163 3.34 31.29 -3.55
N LYS A 164 3.45 31.76 -4.79
CA LYS A 164 2.35 32.36 -5.56
C LYS A 164 1.95 31.52 -6.75
N LYS A 165 2.84 30.64 -7.22
CA LYS A 165 2.65 29.89 -8.44
C LYS A 165 3.17 28.48 -8.33
N ILE A 166 2.32 27.48 -8.59
CA ILE A 166 2.68 26.08 -8.50
C ILE A 166 2.22 25.28 -9.71
N ALA A 167 2.90 24.16 -9.95
CA ALA A 167 2.45 23.11 -10.85
C ALA A 167 2.03 21.89 -10.05
N ILE A 168 1.01 21.18 -10.53
CA ILE A 168 0.52 19.92 -9.96
C ILE A 168 0.66 18.84 -11.03
N ILE A 169 1.33 17.74 -10.69
CA ILE A 169 1.44 16.54 -11.53
C ILE A 169 0.90 15.36 -10.73
N HIS A 170 0.23 14.42 -11.38
CA HIS A 170 -0.22 13.19 -10.73
C HIS A 170 0.00 11.94 -11.60
N ASP A 171 -0.01 10.76 -11.00
CA ASP A 171 0.22 9.48 -11.71
C ASP A 171 -1.06 8.82 -12.29
N LYS A 172 -2.20 9.53 -12.21
CA LYS A 172 -3.55 9.08 -12.60
C LYS A 172 -4.10 7.89 -11.81
N THR A 173 -3.39 7.41 -10.78
CA THR A 173 -3.93 6.38 -9.89
C THR A 173 -4.95 6.98 -8.93
N THR A 174 -5.78 6.12 -8.32
CA THR A 174 -6.76 6.55 -7.30
C THR A 174 -6.12 7.29 -6.13
N TYR A 175 -4.91 6.91 -5.73
CA TYR A 175 -4.15 7.61 -4.68
C TYR A 175 -3.54 8.90 -5.24
N GLY A 176 -2.70 8.81 -6.28
CA GLY A 176 -1.93 9.95 -6.73
C GLY A 176 -2.78 11.09 -7.26
N GLN A 177 -3.80 10.80 -8.08
CA GLN A 177 -4.74 11.82 -8.52
C GLN A 177 -5.63 12.32 -7.38
N GLY A 178 -6.12 11.43 -6.51
CA GLY A 178 -6.95 11.81 -5.37
C GLY A 178 -6.25 12.77 -4.41
N LEU A 179 -4.99 12.50 -4.11
CA LEU A 179 -4.15 13.38 -3.30
C LEU A 179 -3.91 14.74 -3.99
N ALA A 180 -3.53 14.72 -5.28
CA ALA A 180 -3.33 15.94 -6.05
C ALA A 180 -4.60 16.81 -6.11
N ASP A 181 -5.78 16.20 -6.20
CA ASP A 181 -7.06 16.88 -6.21
C ASP A 181 -7.42 17.48 -4.84
N GLU A 182 -7.18 16.75 -3.74
CA GLU A 182 -7.38 17.31 -2.39
C GLU A 182 -6.42 18.48 -2.14
N PHE A 183 -5.14 18.35 -2.49
CA PHE A 183 -4.19 19.46 -2.41
C PHE A 183 -4.65 20.67 -3.25
N LYS A 184 -5.02 20.45 -4.53
CA LYS A 184 -5.54 21.48 -5.44
C LYS A 184 -6.74 22.21 -4.85
N LYS A 185 -7.67 21.48 -4.24
CA LYS A 185 -8.88 22.03 -3.62
C LYS A 185 -8.56 23.01 -2.49
N PHE A 186 -7.56 22.73 -1.64
CA PHE A 186 -7.20 23.61 -0.53
C PHE A 186 -6.34 24.81 -0.91
N ILE A 187 -5.61 24.72 -2.02
CA ILE A 187 -4.69 25.75 -2.49
C ILE A 187 -5.33 26.75 -3.50
N THR A 188 -6.35 26.30 -4.23
CA THR A 188 -7.06 27.13 -5.23
C THR A 188 -7.64 28.40 -4.57
N GLY A 189 -7.46 29.54 -5.24
CA GLY A 189 -7.90 30.86 -4.75
C GLY A 189 -6.89 31.54 -3.80
N LYS A 190 -5.83 30.84 -3.37
CA LYS A 190 -4.77 31.39 -2.50
C LYS A 190 -3.41 31.43 -3.20
N VAL A 191 -3.15 30.45 -4.07
CA VAL A 191 -1.95 30.33 -4.92
C VAL A 191 -2.40 29.94 -6.32
N GLU A 192 -1.74 30.46 -7.35
CA GLU A 192 -2.04 30.17 -8.75
C GLU A 192 -1.55 28.77 -9.13
N VAL A 193 -2.46 27.90 -9.57
CA VAL A 193 -2.11 26.59 -10.16
C VAL A 193 -1.94 26.77 -11.66
N VAL A 194 -0.70 26.93 -12.12
CA VAL A 194 -0.41 27.26 -13.53
C VAL A 194 -0.29 26.05 -14.45
N TYR A 195 -0.20 24.87 -13.86
CA TYR A 195 -0.15 23.60 -14.58
C TYR A 195 -0.79 22.52 -13.74
N TYR A 196 -1.65 21.71 -14.34
CA TYR A 196 -2.24 20.52 -13.75
C TYR A 196 -2.28 19.45 -14.82
N SER A 197 -1.57 18.34 -14.65
CA SER A 197 -1.52 17.27 -15.64
C SER A 197 -1.21 15.90 -15.02
N GLY A 198 -1.58 14.85 -15.73
CA GLY A 198 -1.27 13.48 -15.33
C GLY A 198 -0.17 12.87 -16.19
N ILE A 199 0.75 12.13 -15.57
CA ILE A 199 1.64 11.17 -16.22
C ILE A 199 0.97 9.78 -16.25
N ILE A 200 1.61 8.79 -16.86
CA ILE A 200 1.18 7.39 -16.81
C ILE A 200 2.15 6.66 -15.87
N GLN A 201 1.62 5.98 -14.84
CA GLN A 201 2.42 5.15 -13.95
C GLN A 201 3.15 4.06 -14.76
N GLY A 202 4.43 3.83 -14.46
CA GLY A 202 5.28 2.87 -15.15
C GLY A 202 6.13 3.46 -16.28
N ASP A 203 5.71 4.57 -16.89
CA ASP A 203 6.50 5.27 -17.92
C ASP A 203 7.86 5.72 -17.37
N LYS A 204 8.85 5.84 -18.26
CA LYS A 204 10.23 6.20 -17.90
C LYS A 204 10.67 7.58 -18.40
N ASP A 205 9.84 8.23 -19.22
CA ASP A 205 10.12 9.55 -19.78
C ASP A 205 8.93 10.50 -19.53
N PHE A 206 9.18 11.54 -18.75
CA PHE A 206 8.22 12.57 -18.37
C PHE A 206 8.56 13.94 -18.98
N LYS A 207 9.55 14.01 -19.88
CA LYS A 207 10.07 15.27 -20.44
C LYS A 207 9.02 16.10 -21.17
N THR A 208 8.02 15.48 -21.79
CA THR A 208 6.92 16.19 -22.44
C THR A 208 6.08 16.98 -21.43
N VAL A 209 5.68 16.34 -20.33
CA VAL A 209 4.91 16.98 -19.25
C VAL A 209 5.76 18.06 -18.58
N LEU A 210 7.03 17.77 -18.31
CA LEU A 210 7.96 18.70 -17.66
C LEU A 210 8.26 19.94 -18.53
N THR A 211 8.47 19.75 -19.84
CA THR A 211 8.70 20.87 -20.77
C THR A 211 7.47 21.78 -20.87
N ALA A 212 6.26 21.20 -21.00
CA ALA A 212 5.03 21.98 -21.04
C ALA A 212 4.77 22.77 -19.75
N MET A 213 5.17 22.22 -18.61
CA MET A 213 5.08 22.84 -17.29
C MET A 213 6.13 23.95 -17.10
N LYS A 214 7.35 23.77 -17.60
CA LYS A 214 8.46 24.72 -17.50
C LYS A 214 8.10 26.12 -18.02
N ASP A 215 7.40 26.19 -19.15
CA ASP A 215 7.00 27.47 -19.77
C ASP A 215 6.02 28.27 -18.90
N LYS A 216 5.37 27.61 -17.94
CA LYS A 216 4.46 28.24 -16.98
C LYS A 216 5.19 28.86 -15.78
N LYS A 217 6.49 28.58 -15.63
CA LYS A 217 7.37 29.10 -14.58
C LYS A 217 6.83 28.88 -13.15
N PRO A 218 6.44 27.65 -12.75
CA PRO A 218 6.05 27.40 -11.37
C PRO A 218 7.22 27.60 -10.42
N GLU A 219 6.93 27.85 -9.14
CA GLU A 219 7.91 27.96 -8.05
C GLU A 219 8.07 26.64 -7.29
N LEU A 220 7.14 25.70 -7.47
CA LEU A 220 7.13 24.36 -6.87
C LEU A 220 6.33 23.40 -7.74
N ILE A 221 6.76 22.13 -7.76
CA ILE A 221 6.00 21.02 -8.34
C ILE A 221 5.40 20.22 -7.18
N TYR A 222 4.08 20.15 -7.11
CA TYR A 222 3.40 19.18 -6.26
C TYR A 222 3.15 17.90 -7.07
N PHE A 223 3.60 16.76 -6.57
CA PHE A 223 3.40 15.46 -7.20
C PHE A 223 2.50 14.58 -6.36
N GLY A 224 1.36 14.16 -6.93
CA GLY A 224 0.51 13.12 -6.37
C GLY A 224 0.86 11.78 -6.99
N GLY A 225 1.63 10.96 -6.28
CA GLY A 225 2.02 9.63 -6.74
C GLY A 225 3.07 9.00 -5.84
N ILE A 226 3.81 8.03 -6.39
CA ILE A 226 4.73 7.16 -5.66
C ILE A 226 6.20 7.36 -6.05
N TYR A 227 7.11 6.81 -5.24
CA TYR A 227 8.56 7.03 -5.39
C TYR A 227 9.17 6.70 -6.76
N PRO A 228 8.74 5.67 -7.53
CA PRO A 228 9.37 5.36 -8.81
C PRO A 228 9.25 6.52 -9.82
N GLU A 229 8.04 7.03 -10.00
CA GLU A 229 7.75 8.16 -10.86
C GLU A 229 8.34 9.46 -10.31
N ALA A 230 8.20 9.71 -9.00
CA ALA A 230 8.72 10.92 -8.37
C ALA A 230 10.23 11.07 -8.56
N GLY A 231 11.00 9.98 -8.39
CA GLY A 231 12.44 10.00 -8.58
C GLY A 231 12.83 10.36 -10.02
N LEU A 232 12.12 9.82 -11.01
CA LEU A 232 12.33 10.14 -12.42
C LEU A 232 11.92 11.57 -12.76
N ILE A 233 10.80 12.06 -12.22
CA ILE A 233 10.34 13.44 -12.38
C ILE A 233 11.42 14.40 -11.88
N VAL A 234 11.94 14.18 -10.67
CA VAL A 234 12.98 15.04 -10.09
C VAL A 234 14.25 15.02 -10.93
N ARG A 235 14.74 13.84 -11.32
CA ARG A 235 15.94 13.71 -12.14
C ARG A 235 15.80 14.45 -13.47
N GLN A 236 14.70 14.19 -14.19
CA GLN A 236 14.46 14.77 -15.51
C GLN A 236 14.16 16.26 -15.44
N ALA A 237 13.53 16.75 -14.36
CA ALA A 237 13.34 18.17 -14.14
C ALA A 237 14.70 18.89 -14.08
N LYS A 238 15.67 18.35 -13.32
CA LYS A 238 17.02 18.90 -13.27
C LYS A 238 17.74 18.84 -14.62
N GLU A 239 17.61 17.74 -15.37
CA GLU A 239 18.16 17.61 -16.74
C GLU A 239 17.61 18.71 -17.68
N LEU A 240 16.35 19.11 -17.49
CA LEU A 240 15.69 20.18 -18.26
C LEU A 240 15.96 21.59 -17.69
N GLY A 241 16.78 21.72 -16.66
CA GLY A 241 17.07 23.00 -16.00
C GLY A 241 15.90 23.55 -15.19
N ILE A 242 14.97 22.70 -14.75
CA ILE A 242 13.87 23.04 -13.85
C ILE A 242 14.37 22.86 -12.42
N ASN A 243 14.72 23.98 -11.76
CA ASN A 243 15.37 24.00 -10.45
C ASN A 243 14.42 24.44 -9.33
N VAL A 244 13.21 23.89 -9.30
CA VAL A 244 12.22 24.17 -8.24
C VAL A 244 12.07 22.97 -7.32
N PRO A 245 11.71 23.17 -6.04
CA PRO A 245 11.43 22.07 -5.11
C PRO A 245 10.27 21.21 -5.60
N LEU A 246 10.35 19.92 -5.25
CA LEU A 246 9.25 18.96 -5.41
C LEU A 246 8.65 18.68 -4.03
N MET A 247 7.33 18.79 -3.93
CA MET A 247 6.55 18.37 -2.77
C MET A 247 5.64 17.21 -3.17
N SER A 248 5.42 16.28 -2.25
CA SER A 248 4.60 15.09 -2.49
C SER A 248 3.96 14.62 -1.18
N GLY A 249 3.13 13.58 -1.27
CA GLY A 249 2.61 12.86 -0.11
C GLY A 249 3.50 11.72 0.38
N ASP A 250 2.95 10.91 1.26
CA ASP A 250 3.56 9.76 1.90
C ASP A 250 4.07 8.69 0.93
N GLY A 251 3.46 8.54 -0.26
CA GLY A 251 3.85 7.57 -1.28
C GLY A 251 5.28 7.72 -1.84
N THR A 252 5.97 8.84 -1.55
CA THR A 252 7.37 9.06 -1.96
C THR A 252 8.38 8.85 -0.83
N ILE A 253 7.93 8.50 0.38
CA ILE A 253 8.80 8.27 1.55
C ILE A 253 9.41 6.86 1.46
N ASP A 254 10.40 6.70 0.58
CA ASP A 254 11.25 5.49 0.51
C ASP A 254 12.67 5.88 0.06
N PRO A 255 13.75 5.27 0.61
CA PRO A 255 15.13 5.52 0.14
C PRO A 255 15.33 5.34 -1.37
N LYS A 256 14.54 4.48 -2.03
CA LYS A 256 14.55 4.30 -3.49
C LYS A 256 14.20 5.56 -4.26
N PHE A 257 13.42 6.48 -3.71
CA PHE A 257 13.22 7.80 -4.30
C PHE A 257 14.55 8.51 -4.55
N ILE A 258 15.40 8.59 -3.53
CA ILE A 258 16.70 9.26 -3.57
C ILE A 258 17.66 8.54 -4.52
N GLU A 259 17.66 7.20 -4.51
CA GLU A 259 18.48 6.40 -5.43
C GLU A 259 18.10 6.66 -6.90
N ILE A 260 16.81 6.71 -7.21
CA ILE A 260 16.31 6.91 -8.59
C ILE A 260 16.57 8.33 -9.07
N ALA A 261 16.28 9.33 -8.22
CA ALA A 261 16.53 10.74 -8.51
C ALA A 261 18.02 11.04 -8.66
N GLY A 262 18.84 10.38 -7.82
CA GLY A 262 20.21 10.77 -7.54
C GLY A 262 20.26 11.86 -6.47
N VAL A 263 21.20 11.74 -5.52
CA VAL A 263 21.32 12.59 -4.33
C VAL A 263 21.24 14.08 -4.66
N LYS A 264 21.97 14.54 -5.68
CA LYS A 264 21.98 15.96 -6.08
C LYS A 264 20.64 16.46 -6.62
N ALA A 265 19.89 15.60 -7.30
CA ALA A 265 18.59 15.99 -7.85
C ALA A 265 17.51 15.97 -6.77
N ALA A 266 17.60 15.00 -5.85
CA ALA A 266 16.68 14.80 -4.73
C ALA A 266 16.75 15.91 -3.66
N GLU A 267 17.87 16.64 -3.57
CA GLU A 267 18.05 17.73 -2.61
C GLU A 267 17.16 18.95 -2.93
N GLY A 268 16.47 19.46 -1.90
CA GLY A 268 15.60 20.65 -1.93
C GLY A 268 14.21 20.39 -1.39
#